data_AF-A0A6P0DTC0-F1
#
_entry.id   AF-A0A6P0DTC0-F1
#
_cell.length_a   1.000
_cell.length_b   1.000
_cell.length_c   1.000
_cell.angle_alpha   90.00
_cell.angle_beta   90.00
_cell.angle_gamma   90.00
#
_symmetry.space_group_name_H-M   'P 1'
#
loop_
_entity.id
_entity.type
_entity.pdbx_description
1 polymer ?
#
loop_
_entity_poly.entity_id
_entity_poly.type
_entity_poly.pdbx_seq_one_letter_code
_entity_poly.pdbx_strand_id
1 'polypeptide(L)' 'MSKWNLVIKVGQCENCQNCVIATRDEHVGNDFPGYSAPAAAGAETPIRI' A
#
# COMPACT_ATOMS: atom_id res chain seq x y z
N MET A 1 -23.22 6.89 -13.23
CA MET A 1 -21.91 7.34 -12.73
C MET A 1 -20.83 6.40 -13.23
N SER A 2 -19.66 6.92 -13.57
CA SER A 2 -18.46 6.14 -13.85
C SER A 2 -17.85 5.60 -12.55
N LYS A 3 -17.14 4.47 -12.64
CA LYS A 3 -16.43 3.84 -11.52
C LYS A 3 -14.96 3.66 -11.85
N TRP A 4 -14.11 3.69 -10.84
CA TRP A 4 -12.71 3.29 -10.95
C TRP A 4 -12.60 1.76 -11.03
N ASN A 5 -11.70 1.26 -11.86
CA ASN A 5 -11.39 -0.16 -11.97
C ASN A 5 -9.86 -0.34 -11.92
N LEU A 6 -9.39 -1.30 -11.15
CA LEU A 6 -7.99 -1.72 -11.10
C LEU A 6 -7.85 -3.04 -11.86
N VAL A 7 -6.96 -3.08 -12.86
CA VAL A 7 -6.66 -4.30 -13.63
C VAL A 7 -5.19 -4.63 -13.43
N ILE A 8 -4.91 -5.78 -12.81
CA ILE A 8 -3.54 -6.24 -12.54
C ILE A 8 -3.19 -7.39 -13.48
N LYS A 9 -2.12 -7.22 -14.26
CA LYS A 9 -1.56 -8.30 -15.09
C LYS A 9 -0.59 -9.14 -14.27
N VAL A 10 -1.12 -10.17 -13.62
CA VAL A 10 -0.37 -11.03 -12.68
C VAL A 10 0.93 -11.59 -13.29
N GLY A 11 0.94 -11.96 -14.57
CA GLY A 11 2.14 -12.47 -15.25
C GLY A 11 3.30 -11.48 -15.43
N GLN A 12 3.12 -10.21 -15.06
CA GLN A 12 4.20 -9.20 -15.03
C GLN A 12 4.66 -8.89 -13.60
N CYS A 13 4.07 -9.51 -12.58
CA CYS A 13 4.53 -9.32 -11.21
C CYS A 13 5.84 -10.07 -11.00
N GLU A 14 6.89 -9.34 -10.60
CA GLU A 14 8.22 -9.89 -10.30
C GLU A 14 8.52 -9.96 -8.80
N ASN A 15 7.50 -9.80 -7.96
CA ASN A 15 7.63 -9.79 -6.49
C ASN A 15 8.64 -8.76 -5.96
N CYS A 16 8.83 -7.63 -6.67
CA CYS A 16 9.69 -6.52 -6.24
C CYS A 16 9.15 -5.74 -5.05
N GLN A 17 7.91 -6.00 -4.64
CA GLN A 17 7.33 -5.50 -3.39
C GLN A 17 7.14 -3.97 -3.29
N ASN A 18 7.44 -3.22 -4.35
CA ASN A 18 7.25 -1.77 -4.42
C ASN A 18 5.83 -1.30 -4.11
N CYS A 19 4.81 -2.10 -4.44
CA CYS A 19 3.42 -1.79 -4.12
C CYS A 19 3.18 -1.71 -2.61
N VAL A 20 3.76 -2.63 -1.82
CA VAL A 20 3.63 -2.63 -0.36
C VAL A 20 4.48 -1.54 0.26
N ILE A 21 5.71 -1.33 -0.26
CA ILE A 21 6.60 -0.25 0.21
C ILE A 21 5.93 1.11 0.02
N ALA A 22 5.34 1.37 -1.15
CA ALA A 22 4.64 2.61 -1.43
C ALA A 22 3.46 2.84 -0.47
N THR A 23 2.66 1.81 -0.17
CA THR A 23 1.56 1.96 0.81
C THR A 23 2.08 2.25 2.23
N ARG A 24 3.22 1.67 2.62
CA ARG A 24 3.83 1.96 3.93
C ARG A 24 4.41 3.36 3.98
N ASP A 25 5.11 3.79 2.94
CA ASP A 25 5.64 5.15 2.81
C ASP A 25 4.51 6.18 2.91
N GLU A 26 3.39 5.93 2.23
CA GLU A 26 2.23 6.82 2.26
C GLU A 26 1.58 6.87 3.65
N HIS A 27 1.38 5.74 4.34
CA HIS A 27 0.53 5.69 5.54
C HIS A 27 1.24 5.59 6.88
N VAL A 28 2.50 5.14 6.96
CA VAL A 28 3.18 5.00 8.26
C VAL A 28 3.53 6.38 8.81
N GLY A 29 2.98 6.72 9.97
CA GLY A 29 3.19 8.01 10.62
C GLY A 29 2.45 9.19 9.99
N ASN A 30 1.77 8.99 8.85
CA ASN A 30 1.01 10.03 8.15
C ASN A 30 -0.49 9.88 8.40
N ASP A 31 -1.15 10.98 8.74
CA ASP A 31 -2.61 11.03 8.94
C ASP A 31 -3.31 11.58 7.70
N PHE A 32 -4.43 10.96 7.32
CA PHE A 32 -5.28 11.40 6.21
C PHE A 32 -6.72 11.62 6.71
N PRO A 33 -7.03 12.82 7.24
CA PRO A 33 -8.34 13.10 7.83
C PRO A 33 -9.51 12.80 6.89
N GLY A 34 -10.46 11.99 7.36
CA GLY A 34 -11.61 11.54 6.57
C GLY A 34 -11.35 10.35 5.64
N TYR A 35 -10.11 9.88 5.55
CA TYR A 35 -9.71 8.74 4.72
C TYR A 35 -9.09 7.60 5.54
N SER A 36 -8.04 7.88 6.32
CA SER A 36 -7.34 6.87 7.12
C SER A 36 -6.51 7.48 8.26
N ALA A 37 -6.48 6.82 9.41
CA ALA A 37 -5.52 7.11 10.48
C ALA A 37 -4.11 6.60 10.12
N PRO A 38 -3.05 7.07 10.82
CA PRO A 38 -1.68 6.61 10.58
C PRO A 38 -1.50 5.11 10.83
N ALA A 39 -0.77 4.45 9.93
CA ALA A 39 -0.37 3.06 10.09
C ALA A 39 0.78 2.92 11.11
N ALA A 40 0.77 1.83 11.88
CA ALA A 40 1.81 1.55 12.87
C ALA A 40 3.11 1.08 12.21
N ALA A 41 4.24 1.69 12.58
CA ALA A 41 5.55 1.34 12.04
C ALA A 41 5.95 -0.12 12.34
N GLY A 42 5.59 -0.65 13.50
CA GLY A 42 5.94 -2.00 13.96
C GLY A 42 4.95 -3.11 13.57
N ALA A 43 3.95 -2.84 12.73
CA ALA A 43 2.99 -3.87 12.32
C ALA A 43 3.66 -4.94 11.45
N GLU A 44 3.27 -6.21 11.63
CA GLU A 44 3.75 -7.32 10.81
C GLU A 44 3.56 -7.00 9.33
N THR A 45 4.65 -7.11 8.58
CA THR A 45 4.71 -6.86 7.15
C THR A 45 5.24 -8.09 6.43
N PRO A 46 4.67 -8.45 5.27
CA PRO A 46 5.22 -9.52 4.44
C PRO A 46 6.65 -9.22 3.96
N ILE A 47 7.08 -7.96 4.08
CA ILE A 47 8.42 -7.46 3.78
C ILE A 47 9.16 -7.21 5.09
N ARG A 48 10.25 -7.94 5.34
CA ARG A 48 11.20 -7.60 6.41
C ARG A 48 12.39 -6.89 5.76
N ILE A 49 12.32 -5.55 5.70
CA ILE A 49 13.47 -4.67 5.38
C ILE A 49 14.16 -4.23 6.66
#